data_AF-S4P373-F1
#
_entry.id   AF-S4P373-F1
#
_cell.length_a   1.000
_cell.length_b   1.000
_cell.length_c   1.000
_cell.angle_alpha   90.00
_cell.angle_beta   90.00
_cell.angle_gamma   90.00
#
_symmetry.space_group_name_H-M   'P 1'
#
loop_
_entity.id
_entity.type
_entity.pdbx_description
1 polymer ?
#
loop_
_entity_poly.entity_id
_entity_poly.type
_entity_poly.pdbx_seq_one_letter_code
_entity_poly.pdbx_strand_id
1 'polypeptide(L)'
;DVDLHSPLSQKIPQQCDALWERLRSHCIDFRIPDQLTVNKYSPGQGIPSHVDRHSPFGDTILSLSLGSSVVMDWRHHSGKYVPLEVPARSLLVMQGEARYDWQHGIQPRTWDPVIEIRKDGGNEIRVITNDVSQ
;
A
#
# COMPACT_ATOMS: atom_id res chain seq x y z
N ASP A 1 -15.24 -5.52 -12.66
CA ASP A 1 -15.83 -4.32 -12.05
C ASP A 1 -16.57 -4.67 -10.78
N VAL A 2 -16.49 -3.78 -9.78
CA VAL A 2 -17.36 -3.84 -8.61
C VAL A 2 -18.73 -3.33 -9.04
N ASP A 3 -19.74 -4.21 -8.98
CA ASP A 3 -21.13 -3.86 -9.24
C ASP A 3 -21.82 -3.47 -7.93
N LEU A 4 -22.13 -2.17 -7.79
CA LEU A 4 -22.80 -1.63 -6.61
C LEU A 4 -24.25 -2.13 -6.46
N HIS A 5 -24.84 -2.66 -7.53
CA HIS A 5 -26.20 -3.20 -7.52
C HIS A 5 -26.24 -4.70 -7.21
N SER A 6 -25.09 -5.37 -7.16
CA SER A 6 -24.98 -6.81 -6.92
C SER A 6 -23.83 -7.13 -5.96
N PRO A 7 -23.94 -6.73 -4.68
CA PRO A 7 -22.89 -6.98 -3.70
C PRO A 7 -22.72 -8.47 -3.42
N LEU A 8 -21.48 -8.87 -3.12
CA LEU A 8 -21.18 -10.24 -2.70
C LEU A 8 -21.91 -10.56 -1.39
N SER A 9 -22.49 -11.76 -1.31
CA SER A 9 -23.13 -12.24 -0.09
C SER A 9 -22.12 -12.56 1.01
N GLN A 10 -20.89 -12.92 0.63
CA GLN A 10 -19.81 -13.21 1.55
C GLN A 10 -19.27 -11.91 2.16
N LYS A 11 -19.36 -11.82 3.48
CA LYS A 11 -18.78 -10.71 4.26
C LYS A 11 -17.28 -10.91 4.47
N ILE A 12 -16.60 -9.85 4.89
CA ILE A 12 -15.21 -9.93 5.37
C ILE A 12 -15.14 -11.00 6.47
N PRO A 13 -14.15 -11.92 6.43
CA PRO A 13 -14.00 -12.97 7.44
C PRO A 13 -13.79 -12.42 8.85
N GLN A 14 -14.41 -13.03 9.86
CA GLN A 14 -14.31 -12.62 11.27
C GLN A 14 -12.88 -12.64 11.82
N GLN A 15 -11.98 -13.41 11.22
CA GLN A 15 -10.55 -13.41 11.57
C GLN A 15 -9.91 -12.02 11.41
N CYS A 16 -10.48 -11.16 10.56
CA CYS A 16 -10.04 -9.77 10.42
C CYS A 16 -10.43 -8.88 11.61
N ASP A 17 -11.35 -9.30 12.49
CA ASP A 17 -11.82 -8.49 13.62
C ASP A 17 -10.71 -8.15 14.61
N ALA A 18 -9.72 -9.04 14.74
CA ALA A 18 -8.53 -8.83 15.56
C ALA A 18 -7.71 -7.59 15.13
N LEU A 19 -7.76 -7.21 13.86
CA LEU A 19 -7.10 -5.98 13.38
C LEU A 19 -7.79 -4.73 13.96
N TRP A 20 -9.12 -4.72 13.95
CA TRP A 20 -9.91 -3.58 14.43
C TRP A 20 -9.78 -3.40 15.93
N GLU A 21 -9.78 -4.50 16.70
CA GLU A 21 -9.51 -4.47 18.13
C GLU A 21 -8.13 -3.87 18.44
N ARG A 22 -7.11 -4.28 17.67
CA ARG A 22 -5.75 -3.76 17.84
C ARG A 22 -5.65 -2.28 17.51
N LEU A 23 -6.24 -1.83 16.40
CA LEU A 23 -6.25 -0.41 16.02
C LEU A 23 -6.93 0.44 17.10
N ARG A 24 -8.10 -0.01 17.60
CA ARG A 24 -8.80 0.64 18.72
C ARG A 24 -7.95 0.72 19.98
N SER A 25 -7.22 -0.34 20.32
CA SER A 25 -6.32 -0.32 21.50
C SER A 25 -5.16 0.70 21.37
N HIS A 26 -4.82 1.10 20.15
CA HIS A 26 -3.85 2.15 19.87
C HIS A 26 -4.49 3.53 19.64
N CYS A 27 -5.78 3.69 19.94
CA CYS A 27 -6.54 4.91 19.69
C CYS A 27 -6.54 5.34 18.21
N ILE A 28 -6.37 4.39 17.30
CA ILE A 28 -6.46 4.60 15.86
C ILE A 28 -7.88 4.18 15.45
N ASP A 29 -8.67 5.14 15.00
CA ASP A 29 -10.06 4.92 14.60
C ASP A 29 -10.23 5.13 13.10
N PHE A 30 -10.65 4.07 12.42
CA PHE A 30 -11.05 4.09 11.02
C PHE A 30 -12.43 3.46 10.91
N ARG A 31 -13.22 3.93 9.94
CA ARG A 31 -14.44 3.24 9.56
C ARG A 31 -14.09 1.80 9.17
N ILE A 32 -14.77 0.83 9.77
CA ILE A 32 -14.61 -0.59 9.41
C ILE A 32 -15.07 -0.76 7.95
N PRO A 33 -14.20 -1.27 7.06
CA PRO A 33 -14.55 -1.51 5.66
C PRO A 33 -15.54 -2.67 5.55
N ASP A 34 -16.30 -2.68 4.46
CA ASP A 34 -17.23 -3.76 4.09
C ASP A 34 -16.74 -4.58 2.90
N GLN A 35 -15.60 -4.20 2.30
CA GLN A 35 -14.94 -4.89 1.20
C GLN A 35 -13.48 -5.24 1.55
N LEU A 36 -13.03 -6.43 1.10
CA LEU A 36 -11.66 -6.90 1.22
C LEU A 36 -11.20 -7.55 -0.09
N THR A 37 -10.04 -7.15 -0.59
CA THR A 37 -9.33 -7.82 -1.68
C THR A 37 -8.07 -8.48 -1.13
N VAL A 38 -7.83 -9.74 -1.48
CA VAL A 38 -6.58 -10.44 -1.13
C VAL A 38 -5.74 -10.60 -2.39
N ASN A 39 -4.56 -9.98 -2.38
CA ASN A 39 -3.57 -10.14 -3.44
C ASN A 39 -2.44 -11.05 -2.96
N LYS A 40 -2.01 -11.97 -3.82
CA LYS A 40 -0.86 -12.85 -3.59
C LYS A 40 0.14 -12.67 -4.72
N TYR A 41 1.32 -12.17 -4.39
CA TYR A 41 2.42 -11.99 -5.34
C TYR A 41 3.52 -12.99 -5.02
N SER A 42 3.89 -13.81 -6.01
CA SER A 42 5.10 -14.63 -5.97
C SER A 42 6.30 -13.79 -6.45
N PRO A 43 7.56 -14.15 -6.12
CA PRO A 43 8.72 -13.44 -6.64
C PRO A 43 8.68 -13.27 -8.16
N GLY A 44 8.89 -12.05 -8.65
CA GLY A 44 8.77 -11.69 -10.07
C GLY A 44 7.37 -11.25 -10.50
N GLN A 45 6.32 -11.44 -9.69
CA GLN A 45 5.00 -10.89 -9.94
C GLN A 45 4.89 -9.47 -9.37
N GLY A 46 3.98 -8.69 -9.95
CA GLY A 46 3.72 -7.33 -9.51
C GLY A 46 2.31 -6.90 -9.89
N ILE A 47 2.04 -5.62 -9.70
CA ILE A 47 0.80 -4.97 -10.13
C ILE A 47 1.15 -3.68 -10.87
N PRO A 48 0.60 -3.46 -12.08
CA PRO A 48 0.82 -2.21 -12.80
C PRO A 48 0.46 -0.98 -11.98
N SER A 49 1.15 0.12 -12.25
CA SER A 49 0.86 1.43 -11.66
C SER A 49 -0.60 1.83 -11.95
N HIS A 50 -1.38 2.13 -10.92
CA HIS A 50 -2.78 2.53 -11.05
C HIS A 50 -3.23 3.39 -9.85
N VAL A 51 -4.38 4.04 -10.01
CA VAL A 51 -5.15 4.64 -8.90
C VAL A 51 -6.37 3.75 -8.66
N ASP A 52 -6.67 3.47 -7.39
CA ASP A 52 -7.90 2.76 -7.04
C ASP A 52 -9.13 3.55 -7.46
N ARG A 53 -10.21 2.85 -7.84
CA ARG A 53 -11.41 3.52 -8.34
C ARG A 53 -12.01 4.49 -7.32
N HIS A 54 -12.43 5.66 -7.79
CA HIS A 54 -12.94 6.71 -6.91
C HIS A 54 -14.38 6.46 -6.45
N SER A 55 -15.25 5.90 -7.30
CA SER A 55 -16.68 5.79 -7.01
C SER A 55 -17.10 4.64 -6.09
N PRO A 56 -16.52 3.41 -6.14
CA PRO A 56 -17.00 2.32 -5.30
C PRO A 56 -16.36 2.29 -3.90
N PHE A 57 -15.32 3.10 -3.65
CA PHE A 57 -14.54 3.06 -2.42
C PHE A 57 -14.49 4.42 -1.74
N GLY A 58 -14.47 4.43 -0.40
CA GLY A 58 -14.37 5.63 0.42
C GLY A 58 -13.02 6.36 0.29
N ASP A 59 -12.79 7.33 1.16
CA ASP A 59 -11.59 8.18 1.21
C ASP A 59 -10.33 7.49 1.73
N THR A 60 -10.49 6.36 2.40
CA THR A 60 -9.42 5.62 3.06
C THR A 60 -9.32 4.21 2.50
N ILE A 61 -8.11 3.84 2.08
CA ILE A 61 -7.78 2.46 1.70
C ILE A 61 -6.68 1.94 2.63
N LEU A 62 -6.93 0.78 3.21
CA LEU A 62 -6.02 0.11 4.13
C LEU A 62 -5.42 -1.11 3.44
N SER A 63 -4.10 -1.21 3.42
CA SER A 63 -3.38 -2.35 2.83
C SER A 63 -2.48 -2.99 3.89
N LEU A 64 -2.85 -4.21 4.32
CA LEU A 64 -2.08 -4.99 5.28
C LEU A 64 -1.11 -5.92 4.55
N SER A 65 0.19 -5.66 4.67
CA SER A 65 1.24 -6.49 4.07
C SER A 65 1.65 -7.64 4.99
N LEU A 66 1.73 -8.84 4.43
CA LEU A 66 2.07 -10.08 5.15
C LEU A 66 3.15 -10.86 4.39
N GLY A 67 3.83 -11.79 5.07
CA GLY A 67 4.84 -12.67 4.47
C GLY A 67 6.21 -11.99 4.35
N SER A 68 6.40 -11.14 3.34
CA SER A 68 7.67 -10.45 3.04
C SER A 68 7.47 -8.94 2.89
N SER A 69 8.56 -8.17 2.98
CA SER A 69 8.57 -6.78 2.54
C SER A 69 8.50 -6.70 1.01
N VAL A 70 8.11 -5.54 0.51
CA VAL A 70 8.13 -5.21 -0.92
C VAL A 70 8.34 -3.71 -1.12
N VAL A 71 9.03 -3.30 -2.18
CA VAL A 71 9.05 -1.89 -2.59
C VAL A 71 7.86 -1.60 -3.51
N MET A 72 6.97 -0.72 -3.05
CA MET A 72 5.86 -0.18 -3.82
C MET A 72 6.28 1.16 -4.45
N ASP A 73 6.01 1.31 -5.73
CA ASP A 73 6.30 2.51 -6.51
C ASP A 73 5.13 3.47 -6.48
N TRP A 74 5.37 4.72 -6.10
CA TRP A 74 4.39 5.80 -6.12
C TRP A 74 4.76 6.85 -7.16
N ARG A 75 3.83 7.16 -8.07
CA ARG A 75 4.04 8.08 -9.19
C ARG A 75 2.97 9.14 -9.21
N HIS A 76 3.39 10.39 -9.20
CA HIS A 76 2.52 11.55 -9.30
C HIS A 76 2.47 12.09 -10.73
N HIS A 77 1.34 12.65 -11.13
CA HIS A 77 1.18 13.24 -12.46
C HIS A 77 2.17 14.39 -12.75
N SER A 78 2.68 15.06 -11.71
CA SER A 78 3.71 16.11 -11.85
C SER A 78 5.11 15.56 -12.14
N GLY A 79 5.27 14.24 -12.33
CA GLY A 79 6.56 13.59 -12.55
C GLY A 79 7.33 13.23 -11.27
N LYS A 80 6.76 13.46 -10.08
CA LYS A 80 7.38 13.00 -8.82
C LYS A 80 7.29 11.47 -8.72
N TYR A 81 8.34 10.86 -8.21
CA TYR A 81 8.43 9.43 -7.97
C TYR A 81 8.93 9.16 -6.56
N VAL A 82 8.24 8.26 -5.85
CA VAL A 82 8.56 7.87 -4.49
C VAL A 82 8.51 6.34 -4.40
N PRO A 83 9.65 5.63 -4.36
CA PRO A 83 9.64 4.25 -3.91
C PRO A 83 9.41 4.22 -2.40
N LEU A 84 8.56 3.31 -1.96
CA LEU A 84 8.27 3.09 -0.54
C LEU A 84 8.48 1.62 -0.23
N GLU A 85 9.39 1.33 0.69
CA GLU A 85 9.44 0.01 1.30
C GLU A 85 8.18 -0.19 2.16
N VAL A 86 7.45 -1.26 1.88
CA VAL A 86 6.30 -1.71 2.67
C VAL A 86 6.71 -2.98 3.40
N PRO A 87 7.06 -2.90 4.70
CA PRO A 87 7.53 -4.06 5.44
C PRO A 87 6.45 -5.14 5.62
N ALA A 88 6.87 -6.39 5.82
CA ALA A 88 5.95 -7.43 6.29
C ALA A 88 5.36 -7.04 7.66
N ARG A 89 4.09 -7.38 7.88
CA ARG A 89 3.33 -7.07 9.11
C ARG A 89 3.14 -5.57 9.35
N SER A 90 3.05 -4.79 8.27
CA SER A 90 2.75 -3.36 8.33
C SER A 90 1.37 -3.08 7.72
N LEU A 91 0.73 -2.00 8.18
CA LEU A 91 -0.52 -1.49 7.64
C LEU A 91 -0.23 -0.16 6.93
N LEU A 92 -0.32 -0.15 5.62
CA LEU A 92 -0.27 1.06 4.81
C LEU A 92 -1.66 1.72 4.79
N VAL A 93 -1.70 3.01 5.10
CA VAL A 93 -2.93 3.83 5.10
C VAL A 93 -2.84 4.84 3.97
N MET A 94 -3.78 4.77 3.03
CA MET A 94 -3.84 5.66 1.86
C MET A 94 -5.06 6.57 1.99
N GLN A 95 -4.82 7.89 2.06
CA GLN A 95 -5.83 8.93 2.21
C GLN A 95 -5.47 10.16 1.38
N GLY A 96 -6.47 11.01 1.08
CA GLY A 96 -6.24 12.28 0.38
C GLY A 96 -5.50 12.10 -0.95
N GLU A 97 -4.49 12.93 -1.21
CA GLU A 97 -3.72 12.87 -2.46
C GLU A 97 -3.14 11.47 -2.73
N ALA A 98 -2.64 10.76 -1.71
CA ALA A 98 -2.06 9.44 -1.89
C ALA A 98 -3.07 8.45 -2.48
N ARG A 99 -4.35 8.57 -2.12
CA ARG A 99 -5.42 7.66 -2.56
C ARG A 99 -6.09 8.11 -3.87
N TYR A 100 -6.02 9.39 -4.23
CA TYR A 100 -6.77 9.95 -5.36
C TYR A 100 -5.90 10.41 -6.54
N ASP A 101 -4.63 10.76 -6.30
CA ASP A 101 -3.79 11.44 -7.29
C ASP A 101 -2.48 10.69 -7.57
N TRP A 102 -1.97 9.97 -6.57
CA TRP A 102 -0.78 9.14 -6.73
C TRP A 102 -1.16 7.76 -7.27
N GLN A 103 -0.50 7.36 -8.35
CA GLN A 103 -0.55 5.99 -8.82
C GLN A 103 0.40 5.13 -7.99
N HIS A 104 -0.06 3.97 -7.56
CA HIS A 104 0.77 3.00 -6.84
C HIS A 104 0.88 1.69 -7.63
N GLY A 105 2.01 1.00 -7.49
CA GLY A 105 2.26 -0.28 -8.16
C GLY A 105 3.42 -1.05 -7.55
N ILE A 106 3.51 -2.33 -7.90
CA ILE A 106 4.66 -3.18 -7.53
C ILE A 106 5.29 -3.63 -8.83
N GLN A 107 6.55 -3.29 -9.05
CA GLN A 107 7.26 -3.70 -10.26
C GLN A 107 7.44 -5.23 -10.26
N PRO A 108 7.27 -5.92 -11.41
CA PRO A 108 7.58 -7.35 -11.50
C PRO A 108 9.09 -7.57 -11.43
N ARG A 109 9.60 -7.88 -10.24
CA ARG A 109 11.02 -8.15 -9.95
C ARG A 109 11.17 -9.23 -8.89
N THR A 110 12.34 -9.87 -8.88
CA THR A 110 12.71 -10.92 -7.91
C THR A 110 13.63 -10.41 -6.80
N TRP A 111 13.95 -9.13 -6.83
CA TRP A 111 14.78 -8.39 -5.87
C TRP A 111 14.19 -6.99 -5.71
N ASP A 112 14.38 -6.35 -4.57
CA ASP A 112 13.96 -4.95 -4.36
C ASP A 112 15.18 -4.04 -4.18
N PRO A 113 15.12 -2.79 -4.64
CA PRO A 113 16.19 -1.84 -4.40
C PRO A 113 16.24 -1.43 -2.92
N VAL A 114 17.43 -1.10 -2.45
CA VAL A 114 17.62 -0.49 -1.14
C VAL A 114 17.26 0.99 -1.22
N ILE A 115 16.42 1.44 -0.30
CA ILE A 115 16.00 2.85 -0.18
C ILE A 115 16.73 3.45 1.01
N GLU A 116 17.73 4.28 0.74
CA GLU A 116 18.47 5.00 1.77
C GLU A 116 17.92 6.42 1.93
N ILE A 117 17.88 6.91 3.16
CA ILE A 117 17.62 8.33 3.45
C ILE A 117 18.96 8.98 3.79
N ARG A 118 19.41 9.90 2.93
CA ARG A 118 20.63 10.68 3.13
C ARG A 118 20.27 12.12 3.46
N LYS A 119 21.11 12.79 4.25
CA LYS A 119 20.98 14.23 4.50
C LYS A 119 21.96 14.98 3.61
N ASP A 120 21.47 15.91 2.81
CA ASP A 120 22.28 16.81 1.99
C ASP A 120 21.80 18.25 2.22
N GLY A 121 22.72 19.12 2.66
CA GLY A 121 22.40 20.52 2.96
C GLY A 121 21.26 20.73 3.97
N GLY A 122 20.97 19.75 4.84
CA GLY A 122 19.85 19.79 5.79
C GLY A 122 18.53 19.23 5.27
N ASN A 123 18.45 18.86 3.99
CA ASN A 123 17.29 18.19 3.40
C ASN A 123 17.47 16.66 3.41
N GLU A 124 16.39 15.92 3.60
CA GLU A 124 16.38 14.47 3.46
C GLU A 124 16.13 14.08 2.00
N ILE A 125 17.04 13.29 1.43
CA ILE A 125 16.98 12.79 0.06
C ILE A 125 16.88 11.27 0.12
N ARG A 126 15.92 10.72 -0.63
CA ARG A 126 15.82 9.27 -0.84
C ARG A 126 16.73 8.86 -1.99
N VAL A 127 17.68 7.99 -1.69
CA VAL A 127 18.60 7.40 -2.67
C VAL A 127 18.19 5.95 -2.90
N ILE A 128 18.07 5.57 -4.16
CA ILE A 128 17.75 4.22 -4.58
C ILE A 128 19.04 3.58 -5.04
N THR A 129 19.45 2.49 -4.40
CA THR A 129 20.66 1.75 -4.76
C THR A 129 20.36 0.26 -4.86
N ASN A 130 21.14 -0.43 -5.69
CA ASN A 130 21.14 -1.89 -5.77
C ASN A 130 22.29 -2.49 -4.93
N ASP A 131 23.13 -1.64 -4.35
CA ASP A 131 24.26 -2.05 -3.53
C ASP A 131 23.80 -2.28 -2.08
N VAL A 132 24.21 -3.42 -1.53
CA VAL A 132 23.88 -3.85 -0.15
C VAL A 132 25.03 -3.55 0.80
N SER A 133 26.02 -2.76 0.37
CA SER A 133 27.21 -2.41 1.15
C SER A 133 26.84 -1.70 2.47
N GLN A 134 26.69 -2.51 3.52
CA GLN A 134 26.76 -2.10 4.92
C GLN A 134 28.23 -2.03 5.36
#